data_AF-A0A0V1NCQ7-F1
#
_entry.id   AF-A0A0V1NCQ7-F1
#
_cell.length_a   1.000
_cell.length_b   1.000
_cell.length_c   1.000
_cell.angle_alpha   90.00
_cell.angle_beta   90.00
_cell.angle_gamma   90.00
#
_symmetry.space_group_name_H-M   'P 1'
#
loop_
_entity.id
_entity.type
_entity.pdbx_description
1 polymer ?
#
loop_
_entity_poly.entity_id
_entity_poly.type
_entity_poly.pdbx_seq_one_letter_code
_entity_poly.pdbx_strand_id
1 'polypeptide(L)'
;MPPDRLPMWNVYNVNIRTNNDLESWHFKMNRLAGKRHLGFYELLQLLIDEQGSTETLIQQVTSGRVTAQLQQRITALTAEYNGGTRTLEQFLRAVAYLVPEGENY
;
A
#
# COMPACT_ATOMS: atom_id res chain seq x y z
N MET A 1 44.10 -6.68 -22.52
CA MET A 1 43.01 -7.12 -21.63
C MET A 1 43.47 -6.97 -20.19
N PRO A 2 42.82 -6.18 -19.34
CA PRO A 2 42.98 -6.28 -17.89
C PRO A 2 41.87 -7.15 -17.28
N PRO A 3 42.13 -7.76 -16.11
CA PRO A 3 41.45 -8.95 -15.62
C PRO A 3 40.15 -8.61 -14.87
N ASP A 4 39.14 -9.47 -15.05
CA ASP A 4 38.04 -9.82 -14.15
C ASP A 4 37.96 -9.00 -12.85
N ARG A 5 37.41 -7.79 -12.95
CA ARG A 5 36.85 -7.12 -11.77
C ARG A 5 35.43 -7.63 -11.62
N LEU A 6 35.20 -8.48 -10.61
CA LEU A 6 33.86 -8.74 -10.08
C LEU A 6 33.15 -7.38 -9.96
N PRO A 7 31.96 -7.19 -10.57
CA PRO A 7 31.23 -5.94 -10.40
C PRO A 7 30.92 -5.84 -8.92
N MET A 8 31.63 -4.92 -8.24
CA MET A 8 31.42 -4.70 -6.83
C MET A 8 29.95 -4.39 -6.64
N TRP A 9 29.32 -5.07 -5.70
CA TRP A 9 27.93 -4.88 -5.27
C TRP A 9 27.64 -3.47 -4.73
N ASN A 10 28.52 -2.49 -4.94
CA ASN A 10 28.31 -1.10 -4.54
C ASN A 10 28.00 -0.22 -5.76
N VAL A 11 26.73 0.14 -5.89
CA VAL A 11 26.29 1.24 -6.77
C VAL A 11 26.56 2.56 -6.06
N TYR A 12 27.83 2.84 -5.73
CA TYR A 12 28.23 4.12 -5.16
C TYR A 12 28.47 5.11 -6.31
N ASN A 13 27.83 6.28 -6.26
CA ASN A 13 28.00 7.38 -7.22
C ASN A 13 27.48 7.12 -8.66
N VAL A 14 26.52 6.21 -8.84
CA VAL A 14 25.78 6.04 -10.09
C VAL A 14 24.37 6.57 -9.89
N ASN A 15 23.91 7.49 -10.75
CA ASN A 15 22.56 8.07 -10.69
C ASN A 15 21.53 7.06 -11.24
N ILE A 16 21.28 6.00 -10.48
CA ILE A 16 20.20 5.05 -10.74
C ILE A 16 19.04 5.46 -9.85
N ARG A 17 17.90 5.80 -10.46
CA ARG A 17 16.66 6.01 -9.70
C ARG A 17 16.22 4.67 -9.12
N THR A 18 16.43 4.47 -7.83
CA THR A 18 16.24 3.19 -7.14
C THR A 18 14.81 3.04 -6.61
N ASN A 19 13.79 3.21 -7.45
CA ASN A 19 12.40 2.89 -7.08
C ASN A 19 12.23 1.37 -6.91
N ASN A 20 12.72 0.86 -5.79
CA ASN A 20 12.76 -0.54 -5.42
C ASN A 20 12.01 -0.74 -4.10
N ASP A 21 11.69 -1.99 -3.80
CA ASP A 21 10.89 -2.35 -2.63
C ASP A 21 11.56 -1.91 -1.32
N LEU A 22 12.89 -1.82 -1.28
CA LEU A 22 13.62 -1.33 -0.11
C LEU A 22 13.34 0.14 0.14
N GLU A 23 13.37 0.99 -0.88
CA GLU A 23 13.02 2.41 -0.75
C GLU A 23 11.57 2.59 -0.31
N SER A 24 10.63 1.83 -0.89
CA SER A 24 9.22 1.83 -0.47
C SER A 24 9.06 1.40 1.00
N TRP A 25 9.76 0.35 1.42
CA TRP A 25 9.79 -0.09 2.82
C TRP A 25 10.37 0.98 3.75
N HIS A 26 11.49 1.59 3.38
CA HIS A 26 12.07 2.68 4.16
C HIS A 26 11.12 3.87 4.28
N PHE A 27 10.45 4.24 3.19
CA PHE A 27 9.46 5.32 3.19
C PHE A 27 8.28 5.00 4.11
N LYS A 28 7.70 3.79 3.97
CA LYS A 28 6.61 3.31 4.81
C LYS A 28 6.98 3.31 6.29
N MET A 29 8.14 2.75 6.63
CA MET A 29 8.62 2.66 8.01
C MET A 29 8.89 4.05 8.62
N ASN A 30 9.48 4.97 7.86
CA ASN A 30 9.67 6.36 8.30
C ASN A 30 8.33 7.09 8.53
N ARG A 31 7.32 6.81 7.68
CA ARG A 31 5.97 7.36 7.84
C ARG A 31 5.29 6.82 9.11
N LEU A 32 5.39 5.52 9.37
CA LEU A 32 4.84 4.88 10.57
C LEU A 32 5.55 5.34 11.85
N ALA A 33 6.88 5.48 11.78
CA ALA A 33 7.71 5.92 12.89
C ALA A 33 7.36 7.36 13.35
N GLY A 34 7.02 8.23 12.40
CA GLY A 34 6.66 9.63 12.68
C GLY A 34 7.78 10.49 13.27
N LYS A 35 9.02 9.97 13.35
CA LYS A 35 10.17 10.67 13.95
C LYS A 35 11.49 10.28 13.30
N ARG A 36 12.50 11.15 13.45
CA ARG A 36 13.82 11.03 12.80
C ARG A 36 14.73 9.94 13.41
N HIS A 37 14.55 9.62 14.69
CA HIS A 37 15.37 8.64 15.40
C HIS A 37 14.48 7.75 16.27
N LEU A 38 14.48 6.45 15.98
CA LEU A 38 13.82 5.41 16.78
C LEU A 38 14.85 4.71 17.66
N GLY A 39 14.52 4.50 18.93
CA GLY A 39 15.25 3.55 19.77
C GLY A 39 15.04 2.13 19.27
N PHE A 40 15.97 1.23 19.60
CA PHE A 40 15.94 -0.17 19.12
C PHE A 40 14.62 -0.90 19.49
N TYR A 41 14.15 -0.75 20.73
CA TYR A 41 12.90 -1.39 21.16
C TYR A 41 11.66 -0.77 20.53
N GLU A 42 11.69 0.52 20.23
CA GLU A 42 10.59 1.19 19.51
C GLU A 42 10.51 0.71 18.07
N LEU A 43 11.67 0.52 17.42
CA LEU A 43 11.75 -0.10 16.10
C LEU A 43 11.21 -1.54 16.13
N LEU A 44 11.58 -2.33 17.13
CA LEU A 44 11.11 -3.71 17.26
C LEU A 44 9.59 -3.78 17.46
N GLN A 45 9.02 -2.90 18.29
CA GLN A 45 7.57 -2.82 18.45
C GLN A 45 6.86 -2.44 17.16
N LEU A 46 7.37 -1.43 16.44
CA LEU A 46 6.82 -0.99 15.17
C LEU A 46 6.80 -2.11 14.13
N LEU A 47 7.87 -2.92 14.07
CA LEU A 47 7.95 -4.08 13.18
C LEU A 47 6.89 -5.14 13.52
N ILE A 48 6.66 -5.41 14.81
CA ILE A 48 5.63 -6.36 15.27
C ILE A 48 4.23 -5.86 14.90
N ASP A 49 3.97 -4.57 15.11
CA ASP A 49 2.68 -3.97 14.82
C ASP A 49 2.38 -3.99 13.30
N GLU A 50 3.39 -3.69 12.48
CA GLU A 50 3.28 -3.75 11.01
C GLU A 50 3.06 -5.19 10.50
N GLN A 51 3.74 -6.17 11.09
CA GLN A 51 3.49 -7.58 10.78
C GLN A 51 2.05 -7.98 11.13
N GLY A 52 1.56 -7.65 12.33
CA GLY A 52 0.20 -7.96 12.75
C GLY A 52 -0.87 -7.28 11.88
N SER A 53 -0.59 -6.06 11.40
CA SER A 53 -1.45 -5.36 10.44
C SER A 53 -1.51 -6.11 9.10
N THR A 54 -0.35 -6.52 8.58
CA THR A 54 -0.25 -7.27 7.32
C THR A 54 -0.97 -8.61 7.41
N GLU A 55 -0.80 -9.35 8.51
CA GLU A 55 -1.51 -10.62 8.75
C GLU A 55 -3.03 -10.42 8.77
N THR A 56 -3.49 -9.34 9.41
CA THR A 56 -4.92 -8.99 9.45
C THR A 56 -5.46 -8.68 8.05
N LEU A 57 -4.71 -7.92 7.24
CA LEU A 57 -5.07 -7.62 5.87
C LEU A 57 -5.16 -8.90 5.02
N ILE A 58 -4.17 -9.79 5.13
CA ILE A 58 -4.16 -11.09 4.45
C ILE A 58 -5.39 -11.91 4.84
N GLN A 59 -5.75 -11.94 6.13
CA GLN A 59 -6.95 -12.65 6.58
C GLN A 59 -8.23 -12.04 5.99
N GLN A 60 -8.34 -10.72 5.90
CA GLN A 60 -9.50 -10.05 5.31
C GLN A 60 -9.64 -10.34 3.81
N VAL A 61 -8.52 -10.33 3.08
CA VAL A 61 -8.48 -10.67 1.66
C VAL A 61 -8.85 -12.14 1.45
N THR A 62 -8.21 -13.04 2.21
CA THR A 62 -8.40 -14.49 2.08
C THR A 62 -9.82 -14.93 2.48
N SER A 63 -10.41 -14.28 3.49
CA SER A 63 -11.80 -14.53 3.89
C SER A 63 -12.84 -13.94 2.93
N GLY A 64 -12.42 -13.21 1.89
CA GLY A 64 -13.32 -12.52 0.97
C GLY A 64 -14.09 -11.36 1.61
N ARG A 65 -13.69 -10.89 2.80
CA ARG A 65 -14.33 -9.74 3.46
C ARG A 65 -14.17 -8.47 2.63
N VAL A 66 -13.00 -8.26 2.02
CA VAL A 66 -12.74 -7.10 1.16
C VAL A 66 -13.67 -7.10 -0.06
N THR A 67 -13.84 -8.25 -0.71
CA THR A 67 -14.72 -8.38 -1.89
C THR A 67 -16.20 -8.26 -1.51
N ALA A 68 -16.62 -8.84 -0.39
CA ALA A 68 -17.97 -8.70 0.13
C ALA A 68 -18.33 -7.24 0.47
N GLN A 69 -17.40 -6.51 1.10
CA GLN A 69 -17.59 -5.10 1.43
C GLN A 69 -17.67 -4.21 0.17
N LEU A 70 -16.80 -4.47 -0.82
CA LEU A 70 -16.85 -3.77 -2.11
C LEU A 70 -18.19 -4.04 -2.81
N GLN A 71 -18.65 -5.30 -2.83
CA GLN A 71 -19.93 -5.67 -3.42
C GLN A 71 -21.10 -4.98 -2.72
N GLN A 72 -21.11 -4.89 -1.39
CA GLN A 72 -22.14 -4.15 -0.65
C GLN A 72 -22.16 -2.68 -1.04
N ARG A 73 -20.99 -2.03 -1.14
CA ARG A 73 -20.88 -0.63 -1.55
C ARG A 73 -21.41 -0.41 -2.96
N ILE A 74 -21.01 -1.23 -3.94
CA ILE A 74 -21.51 -1.16 -5.32
C ILE A 74 -23.03 -1.31 -5.36
N THR A 75 -23.57 -2.26 -4.58
CA THR A 75 -25.02 -2.51 -4.50
C THR A 75 -25.77 -1.29 -3.95
N ALA A 76 -25.23 -0.66 -2.90
CA ALA A 76 -25.80 0.57 -2.34
C ALA A 76 -25.77 1.74 -3.35
N LEU A 77 -24.62 1.98 -4.00
CA LEU A 77 -24.51 3.02 -5.02
C LEU A 77 -25.49 2.79 -6.19
N THR A 78 -25.69 1.53 -6.58
CA THR A 78 -26.61 1.14 -7.65
C THR A 78 -28.07 1.39 -7.24
N ALA A 79 -28.43 1.11 -5.99
CA ALA A 79 -29.76 1.40 -5.46
C ALA A 79 -30.06 2.90 -5.45
N GLU A 80 -29.10 3.74 -5.05
CA GLU A 80 -29.24 5.21 -5.08
C GLU A 80 -29.40 5.75 -6.52
N TYR A 81 -28.64 5.21 -7.47
CA TYR A 81 -28.78 5.57 -8.88
C TYR A 81 -30.17 5.19 -9.42
N ASN A 82 -30.62 3.95 -9.18
CA ASN A 82 -31.94 3.48 -9.61
C ASN A 82 -33.09 4.24 -8.93
N GLY A 83 -32.88 4.70 -7.70
CA GLY A 83 -33.83 5.54 -6.95
C GLY A 83 -33.85 7.01 -7.36
N GLY A 84 -32.99 7.42 -8.31
CA GLY A 84 -32.91 8.80 -8.81
C GLY A 84 -32.27 9.80 -7.86
N THR A 85 -31.74 9.36 -6.72
CA THR A 85 -31.05 10.24 -5.75
C THR A 85 -29.63 10.59 -6.19
N ARG A 86 -29.03 9.79 -7.08
CA ARG A 86 -27.68 10.01 -7.62
C ARG A 86 -27.71 10.03 -9.16
N THR A 87 -27.02 10.98 -9.78
CA THR A 87 -26.91 11.06 -11.24
C THR A 87 -25.93 10.00 -11.79
N LEU A 88 -26.00 9.71 -13.09
CA LEU A 88 -25.09 8.76 -13.74
C LEU A 88 -23.61 9.16 -13.55
N GLU A 89 -23.29 10.44 -13.71
CA GLU A 89 -21.94 10.96 -13.52
C GLU A 89 -21.46 10.74 -12.07
N GLN A 90 -22.30 11.05 -11.09
CA GLN A 90 -21.98 10.84 -9.68
C GLN A 90 -21.79 9.35 -9.34
N PHE A 91 -22.59 8.47 -9.94
CA PHE A 91 -22.44 7.02 -9.78
C PHE A 91 -21.11 6.52 -10.35
N LEU A 92 -20.79 6.87 -11.61
CA LEU A 92 -19.56 6.45 -12.27
C LEU A 92 -18.32 6.95 -11.53
N ARG A 93 -18.35 8.20 -11.05
CA ARG A 93 -17.28 8.77 -10.25
C ARG A 93 -17.13 8.02 -8.92
N ALA A 94 -18.23 7.76 -8.21
CA ALA A 94 -18.18 7.02 -6.96
C ALA A 94 -17.59 5.60 -7.16
N VAL A 95 -18.00 4.90 -8.21
CA VAL A 95 -17.50 3.55 -8.52
C VAL A 95 -16.02 3.55 -8.91
N ALA A 96 -15.56 4.54 -9.69
CA ALA A 96 -14.16 4.64 -10.10
C ALA A 96 -13.20 4.81 -8.90
N TYR A 97 -13.64 5.50 -7.84
CA TYR A 97 -12.85 5.73 -6.63
C TYR A 97 -13.21 4.79 -5.45
N LEU A 98 -13.94 3.69 -5.71
CA LEU A 98 -14.29 2.71 -4.67
C LEU A 98 -13.08 1.92 -4.17
N VAL A 99 -12.08 1.71 -5.03
CA VAL A 99 -10.80 1.11 -4.66
C VAL A 99 -9.97 2.24 -4.05
N PRO A 100 -9.58 2.15 -2.76
CA PRO A 100 -8.68 3.14 -2.20
C PRO A 100 -7.37 3.09 -2.98
N GLU A 101 -6.90 4.22 -3.53
CA GLU A 101 -5.54 4.37 -4.07
C GLU A 101 -4.46 4.31 -2.96
N GLY A 102 -4.70 3.53 -1.89
CA GLY A 102 -3.95 3.55 -0.65
C GLY A 102 -2.93 2.43 -0.48
N GLU A 103 -2.82 1.50 -1.42
CA GLU A 103 -1.90 0.34 -1.31
C GLU A 103 -1.01 0.14 -2.54
N ASN A 104 -0.77 1.21 -3.30
CA ASN A 104 0.37 1.24 -4.23
C ASN A 104 1.54 1.93 -3.50
N TYR A 105 2.27 1.16 -2.70
CA TYR A 105 3.62 1.52 -2.25
C TYR A 105 4.61 0.49 -2.78
#